data_AF-A0AB35HZU7-F1
#
_entry.id   AF-A0AB35HZU7-F1
#
_cell.length_a   1.000
_cell.length_b   1.000
_cell.length_c   1.000
_cell.angle_alpha   90.00
_cell.angle_beta   90.00
_cell.angle_gamma   90.00
#
_symmetry.space_group_name_H-M   'P 1'
#
loop_
_entity.id
_entity.type
_entity.pdbx_description
1 polymer ?
#
loop_
_entity_poly.entity_id
_entity_poly.type
_entity_poly.pdbx_seq_one_letter_code
_entity_poly.pdbx_strand_id
1 'polypeptide(L)'
;MLEFNETTQNAQKLAVHYAKKLGDQLLIDFMSSSRDVTSPEEATAVIKGFWEMTDLAIEDNHNNKSVEGISDIEFWMHKLFNKVYGYMLRNGFEEQWQNISDQR
;
A
#
# COMPACT_ATOMS: atom_id res chain seq x y z
N MET A 1 1.22 -7.26 -12.05
CA MET A 1 1.95 -6.73 -10.88
C MET A 1 1.62 -5.28 -10.63
N LEU A 2 1.80 -4.80 -9.40
CA LEU A 2 1.69 -3.38 -9.06
C LEU A 2 2.87 -2.64 -9.70
N GLU A 3 2.63 -1.77 -10.67
CA GLU A 3 3.71 -1.13 -11.42
C GLU A 3 4.10 0.23 -10.82
N PHE A 4 5.39 0.46 -10.66
CA PHE A 4 5.98 1.75 -10.32
C PHE A 4 6.88 2.23 -11.46
N ASN A 5 6.97 3.55 -11.60
CA ASN A 5 7.84 4.23 -12.55
C ASN A 5 8.65 5.29 -11.80
N GLU A 6 9.53 6.01 -12.52
CA GLU A 6 10.41 7.03 -11.94
C GLU A 6 9.64 8.07 -11.12
N THR A 7 8.44 8.45 -11.56
CA THR A 7 7.61 9.47 -10.88
C THR A 7 6.85 8.94 -9.67
N THR A 8 6.90 7.63 -9.40
CA THR A 8 6.19 6.97 -8.29
C THR A 8 7.10 6.12 -7.41
N GLN A 9 8.42 6.26 -7.58
CA GLN A 9 9.41 5.53 -6.81
C GLN A 9 9.34 5.83 -5.30
N ASN A 10 9.05 7.08 -4.92
CA ASN A 10 8.89 7.45 -3.51
C ASN A 10 7.67 6.76 -2.87
N ALA A 11 6.56 6.62 -3.60
CA ALA A 11 5.42 5.84 -3.14
C ALA A 11 5.81 4.37 -2.87
N GLN A 12 6.63 3.78 -3.74
CA GLN A 12 7.12 2.42 -3.55
C GLN A 12 8.00 2.29 -2.31
N LYS A 13 8.92 3.23 -2.09
CA LYS A 13 9.80 3.22 -0.91
C LYS A 13 9.00 3.27 0.39
N LEU A 14 8.03 4.19 0.49
CA LEU A 14 7.12 4.24 1.63
C LEU A 14 6.34 2.93 1.79
N ALA A 15 5.80 2.40 0.68
CA ALA A 15 5.05 1.16 0.68
C ALA A 15 5.85 0.00 1.30
N VAL A 16 7.07 -0.21 0.81
CA VAL A 16 7.96 -1.26 1.29
C VAL A 16 8.43 -0.98 2.72
N HIS A 17 8.68 0.28 3.09
CA HIS A 17 9.06 0.65 4.45
C HIS A 17 8.00 0.24 5.47
N TYR A 18 6.75 0.64 5.26
CA TYR A 18 5.68 0.32 6.20
C TYR A 18 5.28 -1.16 6.16
N ALA A 19 5.31 -1.80 4.99
CA ALA A 19 5.09 -3.24 4.90
C ALA A 19 6.13 -4.04 5.71
N LYS A 20 7.40 -3.63 5.67
CA LYS A 20 8.46 -4.20 6.52
C LYS A 20 8.22 -3.95 8.00
N LYS A 21 7.72 -2.76 8.37
CA LYS A 21 7.39 -2.42 9.76
C LYS A 21 6.26 -3.29 10.33
N LEU A 22 5.32 -3.74 9.48
CA LEU A 22 4.26 -4.68 9.84
C LEU A 22 4.74 -6.15 9.88
N GLY A 23 5.87 -6.47 9.24
CA GLY A 23 6.39 -7.84 9.18
C GLY A 23 5.60 -8.78 8.27
N ASP A 24 4.76 -8.25 7.38
CA ASP A 24 3.94 -9.03 6.46
C ASP A 24 4.68 -9.27 5.13
N GLN A 25 5.14 -10.49 4.90
CA GLN A 25 5.87 -10.86 3.69
C GLN A 25 5.03 -10.77 2.42
N LEU A 26 3.74 -11.11 2.47
CA LEU A 26 2.85 -11.01 1.31
C LEU A 26 2.72 -9.54 0.90
N LEU A 27 2.52 -8.65 1.87
CA LEU A 27 2.43 -7.21 1.62
C LEU A 27 3.76 -6.65 1.10
N ILE A 28 4.90 -7.07 1.64
CA ILE A 28 6.23 -6.67 1.15
C ILE A 28 6.42 -7.09 -0.31
N ASP A 29 6.10 -8.34 -0.66
CA ASP A 29 6.27 -8.87 -2.01
C ASP A 29 5.35 -8.14 -3.00
N PHE A 30 4.12 -7.83 -2.60
CA PHE A 30 3.18 -7.05 -3.40
C PHE A 30 3.65 -5.60 -3.60
N MET A 31 4.03 -4.90 -2.52
CA MET A 31 4.44 -3.50 -2.56
C MET A 31 5.80 -3.29 -3.24
N SER A 32 6.64 -4.31 -3.27
CA SER A 32 7.91 -4.32 -4.01
C SER A 32 7.75 -4.72 -5.49
N SER A 33 6.52 -4.98 -5.95
CA SER A 33 6.24 -5.49 -7.30
C SER A 33 6.88 -6.85 -7.59
N SER A 34 7.23 -7.61 -6.57
CA SER A 34 7.85 -8.94 -6.71
C SER A 34 6.81 -10.03 -6.97
N ARG A 35 5.53 -9.75 -6.68
CA ARG A 35 4.45 -10.73 -6.75
C ARG A 35 3.10 -10.07 -7.06
N ASP A 36 2.26 -10.82 -7.78
CA ASP A 36 0.83 -10.53 -7.96
C ASP A 36 -0.04 -11.18 -6.90
N VAL A 37 -1.19 -10.56 -6.64
CA VAL A 37 -2.29 -11.13 -5.86
C VAL A 37 -3.03 -12.11 -6.76
N THR A 38 -3.19 -13.36 -6.30
CA THR A 38 -3.74 -14.44 -7.14
C THR A 38 -5.08 -14.97 -6.66
N SER A 39 -5.54 -14.56 -5.48
CA SER A 39 -6.79 -15.02 -4.89
C SER A 39 -7.52 -13.92 -4.11
N PRO A 40 -8.84 -14.06 -3.92
CA PRO A 40 -9.62 -13.17 -3.06
C PRO A 40 -9.08 -13.08 -1.61
N GLU A 41 -8.53 -14.17 -1.08
CA GLU A 41 -7.95 -14.22 0.25
C GLU A 41 -6.68 -13.38 0.33
N GLU A 42 -5.81 -13.48 -0.67
CA GLU A 42 -4.60 -12.65 -0.78
C GLU A 42 -4.95 -11.19 -0.97
N ALA A 43 -5.96 -10.88 -1.80
CA ALA A 43 -6.44 -9.52 -1.99
C ALA A 43 -6.91 -8.93 -0.66
N THR A 44 -7.71 -9.68 0.08
CA THR A 44 -8.19 -9.30 1.40
C THR A 44 -7.04 -9.01 2.37
N ALA A 45 -6.04 -9.87 2.43
CA ALA A 45 -4.86 -9.69 3.28
C ALA A 45 -4.08 -8.43 2.88
N VAL A 46 -3.81 -8.24 1.59
CA VAL A 46 -3.09 -7.08 1.07
C VAL A 46 -3.86 -5.77 1.33
N ILE A 47 -5.18 -5.76 1.19
CA ILE A 47 -6.00 -4.56 1.42
C ILE A 47 -6.01 -4.19 2.91
N LYS A 48 -6.12 -5.18 3.81
CA LYS A 48 -5.98 -4.94 5.25
C LYS A 48 -4.60 -4.37 5.58
N GLY A 49 -3.54 -5.00 5.09
CA GLY A 49 -2.17 -4.53 5.25
C GLY A 49 -1.95 -3.12 4.68
N PHE A 50 -2.57 -2.80 3.54
CA PHE A 50 -2.54 -1.46 2.94
C PHE A 50 -3.18 -0.40 3.86
N TRP A 51 -4.26 -0.74 4.55
CA TRP A 51 -4.89 0.18 5.49
C TRP A 51 -4.07 0.35 6.77
N GLU A 52 -3.51 -0.74 7.31
CA GLU A 52 -2.61 -0.69 8.48
C GLU A 52 -1.35 0.16 8.20
N MET A 53 -0.76 0.04 7.01
CA MET A 53 0.37 0.90 6.65
C MET A 53 -0.03 2.37 6.50
N THR A 54 -1.28 2.64 6.09
CA THR A 54 -1.78 4.01 5.95
C THR A 54 -1.92 4.66 7.33
N ASP A 55 -2.35 3.91 8.34
CA ASP A 55 -2.38 4.40 9.73
C ASP A 55 -1.00 4.76 10.26
N LEU A 56 -0.01 3.89 10.04
CA LEU A 56 1.38 4.18 10.40
C LEU A 56 1.91 5.42 9.68
N ALA A 57 1.56 5.59 8.41
CA ALA A 57 1.98 6.74 7.62
C ALA A 57 1.34 8.05 8.09
N ILE A 58 0.06 8.03 8.49
CA ILE A 58 -0.63 9.17 9.08
C ILE A 58 0.05 9.59 10.39
N GLU A 59 0.37 8.63 11.26
CA GLU A 59 1.08 8.91 12.51
C GLU A 59 2.45 9.55 12.25
N ASP A 60 3.24 8.98 11.34
CA ASP A 60 4.57 9.49 11.03
C ASP A 60 4.49 10.88 10.35
N ASN A 61 3.49 11.14 9.51
CA ASN A 61 3.21 12.45 8.92
C ASN A 61 2.84 13.50 9.98
N HIS A 62 1.93 13.18 10.91
CA HIS A 62 1.57 14.09 12.00
C HIS A 62 2.74 14.43 12.92
N ASN A 63 3.69 13.50 13.07
CA ASN A 63 4.91 13.71 13.83
C ASN A 63 6.02 14.42 13.04
N ASN A 64 5.75 14.89 11.82
CA ASN A 64 6.72 15.52 10.91
C ASN A 64 7.96 14.65 10.68
N LYS A 65 7.81 13.32 10.72
CA LYS A 65 8.93 12.42 10.45
C LYS A 65 9.22 12.40 8.96
N SER A 66 10.49 12.18 8.64
CA SER A 66 10.90 11.79 7.31
C SER A 66 11.20 10.30 7.28
N VAL A 67 10.70 9.61 6.26
CA VAL A 67 10.95 8.19 6.02
C VAL A 67 11.79 8.06 4.77
N GLU A 68 13.01 7.53 4.92
CA GLU A 68 13.97 7.38 3.80
C GLU A 68 14.22 8.70 3.02
N GLY A 69 14.18 9.84 3.70
CA GLY A 69 14.36 11.16 3.09
C GLY A 69 13.11 11.74 2.41
N ILE A 70 11.98 11.06 2.52
CA ILE A 70 10.67 11.50 2.04
C ILE A 70 9.95 12.19 3.19
N SER A 71 9.51 13.43 3.00
CA SER A 71 8.80 14.23 4.02
C SER A 71 7.33 14.47 3.67
N ASP A 72 6.98 14.41 2.39
CA ASP A 72 5.64 14.55 1.84
C ASP A 72 4.89 13.20 1.87
N ILE A 73 4.84 12.57 3.06
CA ILE A 73 4.30 11.22 3.26
C ILE A 73 2.85 11.12 2.76
N GLU A 74 1.99 12.06 3.13
CA GLU A 74 0.57 12.09 2.72
C GLU A 74 0.41 12.09 1.19
N PHE A 75 1.20 12.91 0.49
CA PHE A 75 1.15 13.01 -0.97
C PHE A 75 1.49 11.66 -1.64
N TRP A 76 2.56 11.01 -1.18
CA TRP A 76 3.00 9.74 -1.75
C TRP A 76 2.07 8.58 -1.37
N MET A 77 1.51 8.59 -0.17
CA MET A 77 0.48 7.62 0.23
C MET A 77 -0.79 7.77 -0.61
N HIS A 78 -1.19 8.99 -0.95
CA HIS A 78 -2.31 9.22 -1.87
C HIS A 78 -2.00 8.72 -3.29
N LYS A 79 -0.75 8.86 -3.77
CA LYS A 79 -0.33 8.25 -5.05
C LYS A 79 -0.36 6.73 -4.98
N LEU A 80 0.08 6.14 -3.87
CA LEU A 80 0.04 4.71 -3.66
C LEU A 80 -1.41 4.18 -3.63
N PHE A 81 -2.31 4.86 -2.92
CA PHE A 81 -3.74 4.54 -2.87
C PHE A 81 -4.32 4.36 -4.28
N ASN A 82 -4.12 5.35 -5.16
CA ASN A 82 -4.65 5.29 -6.53
C ASN A 82 -4.09 4.09 -7.33
N LYS A 83 -2.84 3.70 -7.08
CA LYS A 83 -2.23 2.53 -7.72
C LYS A 83 -2.81 1.23 -7.19
N VAL A 84 -2.87 1.07 -5.87
CA VAL A 84 -3.38 -0.16 -5.23
C VAL A 84 -4.86 -0.34 -5.54
N TYR A 85 -5.66 0.70 -5.37
CA TYR A 85 -7.08 0.68 -5.73
C TYR A 85 -7.28 0.32 -7.21
N GLY A 86 -6.59 1.00 -8.12
CA GLY A 86 -6.66 0.70 -9.54
C GLY A 86 -6.21 -0.72 -9.88
N TYR A 87 -5.22 -1.26 -9.16
CA TYR A 87 -4.79 -2.65 -9.30
C TYR A 87 -5.92 -3.62 -8.88
N MET A 88 -6.54 -3.39 -7.71
CA MET A 88 -7.59 -4.27 -7.21
C MET A 88 -8.78 -4.32 -8.16
N LEU A 89 -9.24 -3.17 -8.66
CA LEU A 89 -10.32 -3.11 -9.65
C LEU A 89 -10.01 -3.89 -10.92
N ARG A 90 -8.82 -3.66 -11.52
CA ARG A 90 -8.44 -4.31 -12.78
C ARG A 90 -8.31 -5.83 -12.67
N ASN A 91 -8.05 -6.35 -11.46
CA ASN A 91 -7.91 -7.78 -11.22
C ASN A 91 -9.18 -8.41 -10.62
N GLY A 92 -10.30 -7.68 -10.57
CA GLY A 92 -11.59 -8.21 -10.12
C GLY A 92 -11.74 -8.29 -8.59
N PHE A 93 -10.92 -7.55 -7.83
CA PHE A 93 -10.94 -7.52 -6.37
C PHE A 93 -11.68 -6.32 -5.77
N GLU A 94 -12.61 -5.72 -6.52
CA GLU A 94 -13.40 -4.56 -6.09
C GLU A 94 -14.27 -4.89 -4.88
N GLU A 95 -14.88 -6.08 -4.83
CA GLU A 95 -15.71 -6.50 -3.70
C GLU A 95 -14.89 -6.60 -2.40
N GLN A 96 -13.68 -7.16 -2.46
CA GLN A 96 -12.78 -7.25 -1.31
C GLN A 96 -12.36 -5.86 -0.84
N TRP A 97 -12.09 -4.94 -1.79
CA TRP A 97 -11.78 -3.55 -1.47
C TRP A 97 -12.92 -2.88 -0.72
N GLN A 98 -14.14 -2.98 -1.24
CA GLN A 98 -15.32 -2.37 -0.65
C GLN A 98 -15.60 -2.95 0.74
N ASN A 99 -15.61 -4.28 0.87
CA ASN A 99 -15.89 -4.96 2.12
C ASN A 99 -14.92 -4.58 3.25
N ILE A 100 -13.62 -4.46 2.96
CA ILE A 100 -12.64 -4.05 3.97
C ILE A 100 -12.73 -2.56 4.26
N SER A 101 -12.99 -1.72 3.25
CA SER A 101 -13.11 -0.27 3.44
C SER A 101 -14.33 0.10 4.28
N ASP A 102 -15.45 -0.61 4.14
CA ASP A 102 -16.69 -0.37 4.89
C ASP A 102 -16.63 -0.81 6.36
N GLN A 103 -15.69 -1.70 6.71
CA GLN A 103 -15.50 -2.20 8.08
C GLN A 103 -14.65 -1.29 8.96
N ARG A 104 -14.15 -0.20 8.40
CA ARG A 104 -13.19 0.72 9.02
C ARG A 104 -13.88 1.97 9.52
#